data_AF-B2C4E4-F1
#
_entry.id   AF-B2C4E4-F1
#
_cell.length_a   1.000
_cell.length_b   1.000
_cell.length_c   1.000
_cell.angle_alpha   90.00
_cell.angle_beta   90.00
_cell.angle_gamma   90.00
#
_symmetry.space_group_name_H-M   'P 1'
#
loop_
_entity.id
_entity.type
_entity.pdbx_description
1 polymer ?
#
loop_
_entity_poly.entity_id
_entity_poly.type
_entity_poly.pdbx_seq_one_letter_code
_entity_poly.pdbx_strand_id
1 'polypeptide(L)'
;GTCVNVGCVPSKYLIGAAAEVYAKRHSFYPGVTPSTSQFDFEALMASLGETVEWERKTKYEDVIRNYGNVELVKGIASFEGRGAVSVISERGKQRINGHDVIIATGSSPKIPEVSGLREAGFLTSEDVWDLKEVPSSLAVIGDGPIAAELGQAFERLGSEVVVLMKHPRLVPRAEPELGMALTEALRSEGVKFEPSARVRAVKKTRNGKLVEFSAGEGEEKRAEVDEILVATGR
;
A
#
# COMPACT_ATOMS: atom_id res chain seq x y z
N GLY A 1 -5.34 -14.47 2.05
CA GLY A 1 -4.34 -13.74 2.84
C GLY A 1 -3.88 -12.49 2.11
N THR A 2 -2.96 -11.71 2.69
CA THR A 2 -2.59 -10.37 2.21
C THR A 2 -2.11 -10.32 0.76
N CYS A 3 -1.17 -11.18 0.35
CA CYS A 3 -0.46 -11.03 -0.92
C CYS A 3 -1.35 -10.97 -2.17
N VAL A 4 -2.37 -11.83 -2.27
CA VAL A 4 -3.30 -11.82 -3.42
C VAL A 4 -4.38 -10.74 -3.31
N ASN A 5 -4.83 -10.40 -2.10
CA ASN A 5 -6.01 -9.55 -1.94
C ASN A 5 -5.68 -8.06 -1.83
N VAL A 6 -4.65 -7.73 -1.06
CA VAL A 6 -4.35 -6.35 -0.62
C VAL A 6 -2.83 -6.11 -0.49
N GLY A 7 -2.05 -6.76 -1.37
CA GLY A 7 -0.60 -6.75 -1.29
C GLY A 7 0.05 -6.86 -2.65
N CYS A 8 0.78 -7.94 -2.87
CA CYS A 8 1.62 -8.15 -4.04
C CYS A 8 0.87 -8.02 -5.37
N VAL A 9 -0.25 -8.74 -5.54
CA VAL A 9 -1.00 -8.77 -6.81
C VAL A 9 -1.53 -7.39 -7.18
N PRO A 10 -2.33 -6.71 -6.32
CA PRO A 10 -2.83 -5.38 -6.67
C PRO A 10 -1.71 -4.35 -6.82
N SER A 11 -0.64 -4.43 -6.01
CA SER A 11 0.48 -3.49 -6.16
C SER A 11 1.22 -3.66 -7.48
N LYS A 12 1.52 -4.90 -7.90
CA LYS A 12 2.21 -5.11 -9.18
C LYS A 12 1.34 -4.78 -10.38
N TYR A 13 0.03 -4.99 -10.28
CA TYR A 13 -0.91 -4.54 -11.30
C TYR A 13 -0.86 -3.02 -11.47
N LEU A 14 -1.02 -2.27 -10.36
CA LEU A 14 -1.03 -0.81 -10.40
C LEU A 14 0.32 -0.22 -10.84
N ILE A 15 1.45 -0.77 -10.36
CA ILE A 15 2.80 -0.35 -10.77
C ILE A 15 3.01 -0.57 -12.27
N GLY A 16 2.51 -1.68 -12.83
CA GLY A 16 2.57 -1.96 -14.27
C GLY A 16 1.81 -0.91 -15.07
N ALA A 17 0.55 -0.63 -14.71
CA ALA A 17 -0.26 0.40 -15.35
C ALA A 17 0.37 1.80 -15.24
N ALA A 18 0.88 2.15 -14.05
CA ALA A 18 1.57 3.41 -13.81
C ALA A 18 2.85 3.53 -14.67
N ALA A 19 3.59 2.44 -14.87
CA ALA A 19 4.76 2.42 -15.74
C ALA A 19 4.40 2.69 -17.21
N GLU A 20 3.27 2.15 -17.71
CA GLU A 20 2.78 2.44 -19.06
C GLU A 20 2.40 3.92 -19.23
N VAL A 21 1.70 4.50 -18.25
CA VAL A 21 1.34 5.93 -18.24
C VAL A 21 2.60 6.80 -18.26
N TYR A 22 3.58 6.46 -17.42
CA TYR A 22 4.84 7.19 -17.33
C TYR A 22 5.64 7.12 -18.63
N ALA A 23 5.77 5.93 -19.23
CA ALA A 23 6.53 5.72 -20.47
C ALA A 23 5.99 6.53 -21.66
N LYS A 24 4.66 6.71 -21.74
CA LYS A 24 4.03 7.57 -22.77
C LYS A 24 4.34 9.06 -22.59
N ARG A 25 4.52 9.51 -21.34
CA ARG A 25 4.88 10.91 -21.00
C ARG A 25 6.39 11.17 -21.04
N HIS A 26 7.21 10.14 -20.90
CA HIS A 26 8.66 10.24 -20.79
C HIS A 26 9.35 9.25 -21.74
N SER A 27 9.03 9.35 -23.03
CA SER A 27 9.64 8.46 -24.03
C SER A 27 11.16 8.59 -24.01
N PHE A 28 11.83 7.45 -23.90
CA PHE A 28 13.30 7.37 -23.96
C PHE A 28 13.85 7.45 -25.40
N TYR A 29 13.02 7.19 -26.40
CA TYR A 29 13.47 7.08 -27.78
C TYR A 29 13.45 8.43 -28.50
N PRO A 30 14.59 8.88 -29.06
CA PRO A 30 14.62 10.07 -29.91
C PRO A 30 13.64 9.94 -31.08
N GLY A 31 12.86 11.01 -31.32
CA GLY A 31 11.86 11.05 -32.41
C GLY A 31 10.47 10.56 -32.04
N VAL A 32 10.25 10.01 -30.84
CA VAL A 32 8.91 9.73 -30.31
C VAL A 32 8.45 10.91 -29.47
N THR A 33 7.40 11.60 -29.93
CA THR A 33 6.81 12.73 -29.20
C THR A 33 6.07 12.24 -27.96
N PRO A 34 6.41 12.73 -26.75
CA PRO A 34 5.64 12.43 -25.55
C PRO A 34 4.18 12.85 -25.69
N SER A 35 3.27 12.03 -25.15
CA SER A 35 1.83 12.33 -25.16
C SER A 35 1.25 12.35 -23.76
N THR A 36 0.25 13.19 -23.55
CA THR A 36 -0.60 13.08 -22.37
C THR A 36 -1.36 11.75 -22.45
N SER A 37 -1.29 10.96 -21.38
CA SER A 37 -2.12 9.77 -21.25
C SER A 37 -3.34 10.15 -20.44
N GLN A 38 -4.47 10.30 -21.12
CA GLN A 38 -5.78 10.21 -20.48
C GLN A 38 -6.07 8.73 -20.26
N PHE A 39 -6.38 8.36 -19.03
CA PHE A 39 -6.79 7.01 -18.66
C PHE A 39 -7.94 7.11 -17.65
N ASP A 40 -8.78 6.09 -17.64
CA ASP A 40 -9.88 5.97 -16.70
C ASP A 40 -9.38 5.21 -15.47
N PHE A 41 -9.16 5.92 -14.36
CA PHE A 41 -8.65 5.33 -13.14
C PHE A 41 -9.70 4.43 -12.46
N GLU A 42 -10.99 4.79 -12.51
CA GLU A 42 -12.03 3.95 -11.93
C GLU A 42 -12.12 2.60 -12.68
N ALA A 43 -12.07 2.63 -14.01
CA ALA A 43 -12.01 1.40 -14.82
C ALA A 43 -10.74 0.59 -14.56
N LEU A 44 -9.59 1.25 -14.37
CA LEU A 44 -8.34 0.57 -14.02
C LEU A 44 -8.45 -0.15 -12.68
N MET A 45 -9.01 0.51 -11.65
CA MET A 45 -9.18 -0.06 -10.32
C MET A 45 -10.24 -1.17 -10.29
N ALA A 46 -11.31 -1.05 -11.09
CA ALA A 46 -12.28 -2.12 -11.28
C ALA A 46 -11.63 -3.38 -11.89
N SER A 47 -10.83 -3.21 -12.94
CA SER A 47 -10.10 -4.31 -13.59
C SER A 47 -9.04 -4.95 -12.67
N LEU A 48 -8.39 -4.15 -11.82
CA LEU A 48 -7.53 -4.66 -10.74
C LEU A 48 -8.32 -5.56 -9.79
N GLY A 49 -9.51 -5.13 -9.36
CA GLY A 49 -10.40 -5.92 -8.50
C GLY A 49 -10.81 -7.26 -9.13
N GLU A 50 -11.15 -7.26 -10.42
CA GLU A 50 -11.44 -8.48 -11.18
C GLU A 50 -10.24 -9.42 -11.25
N THR A 51 -9.03 -8.87 -11.44
CA THR A 51 -7.79 -9.64 -11.47
C THR A 51 -7.52 -10.31 -10.12
N VAL A 52 -7.70 -9.57 -9.02
CA VAL A 52 -7.57 -10.10 -7.65
C VAL A 52 -8.58 -11.23 -7.40
N GLU A 53 -9.84 -11.04 -7.81
CA GLU A 53 -10.87 -12.07 -7.68
C GLU A 53 -10.50 -13.35 -8.46
N TRP A 54 -10.07 -13.16 -9.71
CA TRP A 54 -9.69 -14.26 -10.58
C TRP A 54 -8.49 -15.04 -10.04
N GLU A 55 -7.43 -14.36 -9.59
CA GLU A 55 -6.26 -14.99 -8.96
C GLU A 55 -6.65 -15.71 -7.66
N ARG A 56 -7.50 -15.10 -6.83
CA ARG A 56 -7.98 -15.73 -5.59
C ARG A 56 -8.74 -17.02 -5.88
N LYS A 57 -9.64 -16.98 -6.85
CA LYS A 57 -10.44 -18.16 -7.23
C LYS A 57 -9.56 -19.25 -7.81
N THR A 58 -8.80 -18.94 -8.85
CA THR A 58 -8.08 -19.94 -9.65
C THR A 58 -6.84 -20.49 -8.96
N LYS A 59 -6.09 -19.67 -8.20
CA LYS A 59 -4.85 -20.11 -7.54
C LYS A 59 -5.05 -20.64 -6.14
N TYR A 60 -6.19 -20.37 -5.50
CA TYR A 60 -6.42 -20.79 -4.12
C TYR A 60 -7.71 -21.59 -3.95
N GLU A 61 -8.88 -21.01 -4.23
CA GLU A 61 -10.14 -21.74 -3.96
C GLU A 61 -10.26 -23.02 -4.78
N ASP A 62 -10.00 -22.95 -6.09
CA ASP A 62 -10.09 -24.11 -6.97
C ASP A 62 -8.98 -25.13 -6.69
N VAL A 63 -7.79 -24.66 -6.33
CA VAL A 63 -6.68 -25.52 -5.91
C VAL A 63 -7.07 -26.32 -4.66
N ILE A 64 -7.60 -25.66 -3.62
CA ILE A 64 -8.04 -26.33 -2.39
C ILE A 64 -9.16 -27.33 -2.67
N ARG A 65 -10.15 -26.97 -3.52
CA ARG A 65 -11.25 -27.89 -3.90
C ARG A 65 -10.76 -29.19 -4.54
N ASN A 66 -9.61 -29.15 -5.23
CA ASN A 66 -9.02 -30.33 -5.87
C ASN A 66 -8.21 -31.21 -4.91
N TYR A 67 -7.99 -30.78 -3.66
CA TYR A 67 -7.38 -31.61 -2.62
C TYR A 67 -8.46 -32.30 -1.78
N GLY A 68 -8.64 -33.61 -1.98
CA GLY A 68 -9.63 -34.41 -1.24
C GLY A 68 -9.37 -34.55 0.27
N ASN A 69 -8.21 -34.09 0.75
CA ASN A 69 -7.78 -34.17 2.14
C ASN A 69 -7.66 -32.80 2.83
N VAL A 70 -8.17 -31.72 2.23
CA VAL A 70 -8.14 -30.37 2.79
C VAL A 70 -9.56 -29.82 2.91
N GLU A 71 -9.92 -29.39 4.12
CA GLU A 71 -11.20 -28.73 4.37
C GLU A 71 -11.00 -27.21 4.53
N LEU A 72 -11.73 -26.42 3.74
CA LEU A 72 -11.75 -24.96 3.86
C LEU A 72 -12.86 -24.52 4.82
N VAL A 73 -12.47 -24.02 5.99
CA VAL A 73 -13.37 -23.43 6.96
C VAL A 73 -13.22 -21.91 6.97
N LYS A 74 -14.29 -21.19 6.61
CA LYS A 74 -14.32 -19.71 6.62
C LYS A 74 -14.81 -19.21 7.98
N GLY A 75 -13.99 -18.43 8.71
CA GLY A 75 -14.36 -17.82 9.98
C GLY A 75 -13.16 -17.30 10.77
N ILE A 76 -13.41 -16.74 11.95
CA ILE A 76 -12.37 -16.27 12.88
C ILE A 76 -12.03 -17.38 13.85
N ALA A 77 -10.76 -17.76 13.89
CA ALA A 77 -10.24 -18.85 14.72
C ALA A 77 -9.65 -18.33 16.04
N SER A 78 -9.88 -19.06 17.13
CA SER A 78 -9.23 -18.85 18.44
C SER A 78 -8.92 -20.18 19.13
N PHE A 79 -7.84 -20.23 19.90
CA PHE A 79 -7.47 -21.42 20.66
C PHE A 79 -8.41 -21.64 21.85
N GLU A 80 -8.88 -22.88 22.03
CA GLU A 80 -9.67 -23.32 23.20
C GLU A 80 -8.89 -24.27 24.12
N GLY A 81 -7.55 -24.23 24.05
CA GLY A 81 -6.64 -25.14 24.77
C GLY A 81 -5.71 -25.88 23.82
N ARG A 82 -5.00 -26.89 24.33
CA ARG A 82 -4.07 -27.71 23.51
C ARG A 82 -4.86 -28.55 22.52
N GLY A 83 -4.53 -28.43 21.23
CA GLY A 83 -5.07 -29.26 20.15
C GLY A 83 -6.52 -28.96 19.75
N ALA A 84 -7.09 -27.83 20.18
CA ALA A 84 -8.45 -27.42 19.81
C ALA A 84 -8.53 -25.95 19.44
N VAL A 85 -9.20 -25.69 18.32
CA VAL A 85 -9.49 -24.35 17.80
C VAL A 85 -11.00 -24.20 17.68
N SER A 86 -11.54 -23.07 18.13
CA SER A 86 -12.90 -22.67 17.79
C SER A 86 -12.90 -21.73 16.60
N VAL A 87 -13.83 -21.94 15.67
CA VAL A 87 -14.03 -21.06 14.52
C VAL A 87 -15.43 -20.46 14.61
N ILE A 88 -15.50 -19.13 14.67
CA ILE A 88 -16.73 -18.36 14.64
C ILE A 88 -16.99 -17.92 13.20
N SER A 89 -18.16 -18.24 12.67
CA SER A 89 -18.59 -17.91 11.31
C SER A 89 -20.06 -17.46 11.31
N GLU A 90 -20.57 -17.04 10.15
CA GLU A 90 -22.00 -16.75 9.96
C GLU A 90 -22.90 -17.96 10.25
N ARG A 91 -22.35 -19.18 10.15
CA ARG A 91 -23.06 -20.44 10.44
C ARG A 91 -23.02 -20.82 11.93
N GLY A 92 -22.41 -19.97 12.76
CA GLY A 92 -22.22 -20.21 14.19
C GLY A 92 -20.79 -20.64 14.53
N LYS A 93 -20.64 -21.17 15.75
CA LYS A 93 -19.39 -21.61 16.34
C LYS A 93 -19.18 -23.11 16.09
N GLN A 94 -18.03 -23.46 15.53
CA GLN A 94 -17.59 -24.86 15.37
C GLN A 94 -16.28 -25.08 16.11
N ARG A 95 -16.09 -26.28 16.67
CA ARG A 95 -14.84 -26.68 17.31
C ARG A 95 -14.12 -27.70 16.43
N ILE A 96 -12.84 -27.47 16.18
CA ILE A 96 -11.97 -28.31 15.37
C ILE A 96 -10.85 -28.81 16.26
N ASN A 97 -10.64 -30.13 16.29
CA ASN A 97 -9.55 -30.76 17.03
C ASN A 97 -8.46 -31.21 16.05
N GLY A 98 -7.20 -31.06 16.43
CA GLY A 98 -6.06 -31.45 15.61
C GLY A 98 -4.83 -31.77 16.47
N HIS A 99 -3.95 -32.61 15.95
CA HIS A 99 -2.69 -32.96 16.62
C HIS A 99 -1.71 -31.79 16.59
N ASP A 100 -1.57 -31.17 15.41
CA ASP A 100 -0.66 -30.06 15.16
C ASP A 100 -1.45 -28.84 14.66
N VAL A 101 -0.96 -27.65 15.01
CA VAL A 101 -1.55 -26.37 14.59
C VAL A 101 -0.46 -25.47 14.01
N ILE A 102 -0.67 -25.00 12.79
CA ILE A 102 0.19 -24.02 12.12
C ILE A 102 -0.47 -22.65 12.24
N ILE A 103 0.24 -21.70 12.86
CA ILE A 103 -0.21 -20.30 12.95
C ILE A 103 0.33 -19.54 11.73
N ALA A 104 -0.57 -19.16 10.82
CA ALA A 104 -0.26 -18.44 9.59
C ALA A 104 -1.13 -17.18 9.43
N THR A 105 -1.37 -16.44 10.52
CA THR A 105 -2.28 -15.27 10.57
C THR A 105 -1.75 -14.02 9.85
N GLY A 106 -0.47 -14.01 9.46
CA GLY A 106 0.12 -12.90 8.71
C GLY A 106 0.44 -11.67 9.57
N SER A 107 0.31 -10.49 8.98
CA SER A 107 0.60 -9.17 9.59
C SER A 107 -0.45 -8.15 9.14
N SER A 108 -0.48 -6.97 9.78
CA SER A 108 -1.40 -5.86 9.48
C SER A 108 -0.64 -4.53 9.46
N PRO A 109 -1.08 -3.49 8.73
CA PRO A 109 -0.42 -2.20 8.68
C PRO A 109 -0.17 -1.62 10.07
N LYS A 110 1.06 -1.16 10.31
CA LYS A 110 1.40 -0.44 11.52
C LYS A 110 0.97 1.02 11.39
N ILE A 111 0.04 1.45 12.23
CA ILE A 111 -0.42 2.84 12.27
C ILE A 111 0.39 3.62 13.30
N PRO A 112 1.09 4.70 12.92
CA PRO A 112 1.87 5.49 13.86
C PRO A 112 0.95 6.30 14.79
N GLU A 113 1.41 6.54 16.02
CA GLU A 113 0.73 7.43 16.96
C GLU A 113 1.04 8.89 16.59
N VAL A 114 0.19 9.46 15.74
CA VAL A 114 0.25 10.86 15.31
C VAL A 114 -1.07 11.53 15.68
N SER A 115 -0.99 12.69 16.32
CA SER A 115 -2.17 13.44 16.74
C SER A 115 -3.04 13.80 15.53
N GLY A 116 -4.35 13.52 15.59
CA GLY A 116 -5.29 13.88 14.53
C GLY A 116 -5.27 12.99 13.28
N LEU A 117 -4.34 12.02 13.18
CA LEU A 117 -4.22 11.15 12.00
C LEU A 117 -5.47 10.28 11.81
N ARG A 118 -5.98 9.67 12.89
CA ARG A 118 -7.16 8.80 12.82
C ARG A 118 -8.43 9.61 12.51
N GLU A 119 -8.54 10.79 13.09
CA GLU A 119 -9.67 11.70 12.94
C GLU A 119 -9.72 12.32 11.54
N ALA A 120 -8.56 12.60 10.93
CA ALA A 120 -8.46 13.09 9.56
C ALA A 120 -8.73 12.01 8.51
N GLY A 121 -8.50 10.74 8.87
CA GLY A 121 -8.54 9.60 7.95
C GLY A 121 -7.22 9.44 7.20
N PHE A 122 -6.93 8.20 6.81
CA PHE A 122 -5.75 7.82 6.04
C PHE A 122 -6.02 6.53 5.29
N LEU A 123 -5.19 6.28 4.29
CA LEU A 123 -5.06 5.02 3.59
C LEU A 123 -3.90 4.21 4.15
N THR A 124 -3.95 2.92 3.92
CA THR A 124 -2.92 1.91 4.18
C THR A 124 -2.76 1.06 2.92
N SER A 125 -1.83 0.11 2.95
CA SER A 125 -1.76 -0.90 1.88
C SER A 125 -3.00 -1.78 1.78
N GLU A 126 -3.97 -1.68 2.69
CA GLU A 126 -5.19 -2.52 2.69
C GLU A 126 -6.40 -1.86 2.02
N ASP A 127 -6.47 -0.53 2.02
CA ASP A 127 -7.65 0.25 1.58
C ASP A 127 -7.34 1.16 0.38
N VAL A 128 -6.07 1.39 0.03
CA VAL A 128 -5.66 2.21 -1.13
C VAL A 128 -6.25 1.72 -2.45
N TRP A 129 -6.65 0.45 -2.49
CA TRP A 129 -7.27 -0.19 -3.66
C TRP A 129 -8.72 0.22 -3.89
N ASP A 130 -9.35 0.88 -2.92
CA ASP A 130 -10.75 1.33 -3.01
C ASP A 130 -10.89 2.75 -3.59
N LEU A 131 -9.77 3.43 -3.86
CA LEU A 131 -9.74 4.74 -4.49
C LEU A 131 -10.45 4.71 -5.85
N LYS A 132 -11.26 5.74 -6.11
CA LYS A 132 -12.02 5.92 -7.36
C LYS A 132 -11.40 6.95 -8.30
N GLU A 133 -10.54 7.81 -7.75
CA GLU A 133 -9.83 8.83 -8.50
C GLU A 133 -8.38 8.88 -8.02
N VAL A 134 -7.48 9.35 -8.88
CA VAL A 134 -6.10 9.64 -8.49
C VAL A 134 -6.13 10.91 -7.64
N PRO A 135 -5.67 10.90 -6.37
CA PRO A 135 -5.61 12.11 -5.57
C PRO A 135 -4.66 13.10 -6.24
N SER A 136 -5.01 14.39 -6.28
CA SER A 136 -4.17 15.43 -6.89
C SER A 136 -2.85 15.55 -6.14
N SER A 137 -2.86 15.27 -4.84
CA SER A 137 -1.69 15.27 -3.96
C SER A 137 -1.77 14.18 -2.91
N LEU A 138 -0.63 13.53 -2.63
CA LEU A 138 -0.55 12.38 -1.72
C LEU A 138 0.66 12.51 -0.80
N ALA A 139 0.43 12.50 0.52
CA ALA A 139 1.50 12.34 1.50
C ALA A 139 1.69 10.85 1.84
N VAL A 140 2.88 10.32 1.64
CA VAL A 140 3.25 8.96 2.06
C VAL A 140 4.06 9.03 3.34
N ILE A 141 3.56 8.43 4.43
CA ILE A 141 4.27 8.37 5.71
C ILE A 141 4.97 7.02 5.82
N GLY A 142 6.28 6.99 5.60
CA GLY A 142 7.10 5.79 5.64
C GLY A 142 8.24 5.81 4.62
N ASP A 143 9.20 4.91 4.80
CA ASP A 143 10.39 4.77 3.95
C ASP A 143 10.66 3.31 3.54
N GLY A 144 9.68 2.42 3.74
CA GLY A 144 9.77 1.01 3.34
C GLY A 144 9.45 0.76 1.86
N PRO A 145 9.47 -0.50 1.42
CA PRO A 145 9.14 -0.88 0.05
C PRO A 145 7.74 -0.43 -0.40
N ILE A 146 6.74 -0.51 0.48
CA ILE A 146 5.37 -0.04 0.18
C ILE A 146 5.36 1.47 -0.13
N ALA A 147 6.14 2.26 0.60
CA ALA A 147 6.25 3.70 0.37
C ALA A 147 6.90 4.00 -0.98
N ALA A 148 7.97 3.27 -1.33
CA ALA A 148 8.63 3.40 -2.62
C ALA A 148 7.71 3.00 -3.78
N GLU A 149 7.08 1.82 -3.68
CA GLU A 149 6.22 1.26 -4.73
C GLU A 149 4.99 2.11 -5.01
N LEU A 150 4.22 2.43 -3.97
CA LEU A 150 2.98 3.19 -4.14
C LEU A 150 3.25 4.68 -4.34
N GLY A 151 4.28 5.23 -3.69
CA GLY A 151 4.71 6.60 -3.95
C GLY A 151 5.06 6.83 -5.42
N GLN A 152 5.85 5.93 -6.02
CA GLN A 152 6.16 6.01 -7.45
C GLN A 152 4.92 5.78 -8.32
N ALA A 153 4.08 4.79 -7.99
CA ALA A 153 2.89 4.49 -8.79
C ALA A 153 1.95 5.70 -8.86
N PHE A 154 1.65 6.36 -7.74
CA PHE A 154 0.77 7.52 -7.72
C PHE A 154 1.40 8.75 -8.39
N GLU A 155 2.71 8.99 -8.24
CA GLU A 155 3.41 10.05 -8.96
C GLU A 155 3.28 9.87 -10.49
N ARG A 156 3.55 8.65 -10.96
CA ARG A 156 3.44 8.30 -12.38
C ARG A 156 2.02 8.42 -12.93
N LEU A 157 1.01 8.16 -12.10
CA LEU A 157 -0.40 8.33 -12.45
C LEU A 157 -0.85 9.80 -12.42
N GLY A 158 -0.04 10.70 -11.84
CA GLY A 158 -0.24 12.15 -11.88
C GLY A 158 -0.54 12.83 -10.55
N SER A 159 -0.39 12.13 -9.43
CA SER A 159 -0.45 12.74 -8.09
C SER A 159 0.84 13.51 -7.80
N GLU A 160 0.76 14.65 -7.12
CA GLU A 160 1.93 15.25 -6.49
C GLU A 160 2.27 14.51 -5.20
N VAL A 161 3.32 13.66 -5.23
CA VAL A 161 3.67 12.82 -4.10
C VAL A 161 4.76 13.46 -3.24
N VAL A 162 4.53 13.48 -1.93
CA VAL A 162 5.56 13.78 -0.91
C VAL A 162 5.73 12.60 0.04
N VAL A 163 6.95 12.07 0.14
CA VAL A 163 7.28 10.96 1.03
C VAL A 163 7.99 11.50 2.28
N LEU A 164 7.33 11.34 3.43
CA LEU A 164 7.84 11.71 4.74
C LEU A 164 8.58 10.50 5.35
N MET A 165 9.91 10.55 5.30
CA MET A 165 10.77 9.42 5.65
C MET A 165 11.39 9.60 7.03
N LYS A 166 11.40 8.52 7.83
CA LYS A 166 12.13 8.53 9.11
C LYS A 166 13.64 8.53 8.87
N HIS A 167 14.10 7.80 7.86
CA HIS A 167 15.50 7.66 7.51
C HIS A 167 15.88 8.58 6.34
N PRO A 168 17.19 8.80 6.08
CA PRO A 168 17.64 9.66 4.98
C PRO A 168 17.38 9.12 3.56
N ARG A 169 16.93 7.86 3.45
CA ARG A 169 16.77 7.13 2.20
C ARG A 169 15.63 6.12 2.30
N LEU A 170 15.09 5.74 1.15
CA LEU A 170 14.15 4.62 1.03
C LEU A 170 14.83 3.29 1.34
N VAL A 171 13.99 2.30 1.67
CA VAL A 171 14.36 0.91 1.95
C VAL A 171 15.57 0.80 2.89
N PRO A 172 15.53 1.41 4.09
CA PRO A 172 16.70 1.57 4.97
C PRO A 172 17.34 0.26 5.45
N ARG A 173 16.65 -0.88 5.25
CA ARG A 173 17.16 -2.23 5.53
C ARG A 173 18.01 -2.83 4.38
N ALA A 174 18.00 -2.23 3.20
CA ALA A 174 18.88 -2.61 2.09
C ALA A 174 20.25 -1.94 2.22
N GLU A 175 21.19 -2.33 1.36
CA GLU A 175 22.50 -1.68 1.26
C GLU A 175 22.34 -0.17 1.04
N PRO A 176 23.11 0.69 1.74
CA PRO A 176 22.94 2.13 1.70
C PRO A 176 22.96 2.73 0.29
N GLU A 177 23.85 2.23 -0.57
CA GLU A 177 24.03 2.68 -1.95
C GLU A 177 22.78 2.39 -2.79
N LEU A 178 22.14 1.24 -2.57
CA LEU A 178 20.89 0.88 -3.26
C LEU A 178 19.73 1.77 -2.81
N GLY A 179 19.60 2.02 -1.50
CA GLY A 179 18.56 2.90 -0.98
C GLY A 179 18.72 4.34 -1.48
N MET A 180 19.95 4.84 -1.55
CA MET A 180 20.26 6.17 -2.10
C MET A 180 19.98 6.25 -3.60
N ALA A 181 20.44 5.26 -4.38
CA ALA A 181 20.21 5.21 -5.82
C ALA A 181 18.72 5.15 -6.14
N LEU A 182 17.94 4.36 -5.38
CA LEU A 182 16.50 4.29 -5.52
C LEU A 182 15.83 5.64 -5.19
N THR A 183 16.21 6.28 -4.07
CA THR A 183 15.66 7.59 -3.71
C THR A 183 15.94 8.64 -4.78
N GLU A 184 17.15 8.67 -5.35
CA GLU A 184 17.48 9.61 -6.42
C GLU A 184 16.74 9.31 -7.73
N ALA A 185 16.61 8.03 -8.09
CA ALA A 185 15.84 7.62 -9.25
C ALA A 185 14.39 8.10 -9.15
N LEU A 186 13.72 7.84 -8.01
CA LEU A 186 12.34 8.27 -7.81
C LEU A 186 12.21 9.81 -7.73
N ARG A 187 13.22 10.50 -7.19
CA ARG A 187 13.27 11.96 -7.18
C ARG A 187 13.33 12.53 -8.60
N SER A 188 14.10 11.89 -9.49
CA SER A 188 14.18 12.28 -10.90
C SER A 188 12.86 12.08 -11.66
N GLU A 189 11.96 11.23 -11.14
CA GLU A 189 10.62 11.02 -11.70
C GLU A 189 9.56 12.00 -11.16
N GLY A 190 9.91 12.86 -10.18
CA GLY A 190 9.02 13.89 -9.63
C GLY A 190 8.72 13.74 -8.13
N VAL A 191 8.96 12.56 -7.55
CA VAL A 191 8.61 12.29 -6.15
C VAL A 191 9.40 13.21 -5.20
N LYS A 192 8.68 13.95 -4.35
CA LYS A 192 9.30 14.80 -3.32
C LYS A 192 9.62 13.95 -2.09
N PHE A 193 10.80 14.15 -1.51
CA PHE A 193 11.25 13.43 -0.32
C PHE A 193 11.60 14.40 0.80
N GLU A 194 11.05 14.14 1.98
CA GLU A 194 11.41 14.83 3.22
C GLU A 194 12.15 13.83 4.13
N PRO A 195 13.49 13.74 4.04
CA PRO A 195 14.29 12.86 4.86
C PRO A 195 14.32 13.32 6.31
N SER A 196 14.45 12.36 7.24
CA SER A 196 14.45 12.64 8.69
C SER A 196 13.20 13.38 9.16
N ALA A 197 12.08 13.20 8.44
CA ALA A 197 10.80 13.78 8.79
C ALA A 197 10.20 13.10 10.03
N ARG A 198 9.65 13.92 10.93
CA ARG A 198 8.87 13.48 12.08
C ARG A 198 7.50 14.16 12.03
N VAL A 199 6.50 13.40 11.63
CA VAL A 199 5.10 13.85 11.63
C VAL A 199 4.63 14.08 13.06
N ARG A 200 4.07 15.26 13.32
CA ARG A 200 3.61 15.70 14.64
C ARG A 200 2.10 15.65 14.77
N ALA A 201 1.43 16.16 13.75
CA ALA A 201 -0.03 16.23 13.74
C ALA A 201 -0.56 16.17 12.31
N VAL A 202 -1.80 15.73 12.18
CA VAL A 202 -2.60 15.81 10.97
C VAL A 202 -3.89 16.51 11.31
N LYS A 203 -4.33 17.45 10.47
CA LYS A 203 -5.60 18.15 10.61
C LYS A 203 -6.42 17.94 9.35
N LYS A 204 -7.70 17.61 9.50
CA LYS A 204 -8.64 17.65 8.39
C LYS A 204 -8.88 19.10 8.01
N THR A 205 -8.75 19.44 6.73
CA THR A 205 -9.07 20.78 6.19
C THR A 205 -10.37 20.70 5.39
N ARG A 206 -10.81 21.84 4.83
CA ARG A 206 -11.98 21.87 3.95
C ARG A 206 -11.75 21.09 2.65
N ASN A 207 -10.51 21.05 2.18
CA ASN A 207 -10.14 20.55 0.85
C ASN A 207 -9.25 19.30 0.91
N GLY A 208 -8.92 18.79 2.10
CA GLY A 208 -8.02 17.65 2.24
C GLY A 208 -7.52 17.50 3.67
N LYS A 209 -6.21 17.33 3.80
CA LYS A 209 -5.50 17.02 5.06
C LYS A 209 -4.22 17.85 5.13
N LEU A 210 -3.99 18.51 6.25
CA LEU A 210 -2.77 19.24 6.55
C LEU A 210 -1.88 18.37 7.43
N VAL A 211 -0.71 18.00 6.93
CA VAL A 211 0.31 17.24 7.66
C VAL A 211 1.36 18.21 8.19
N GLU A 212 1.50 18.27 9.52
CA GLU A 212 2.51 19.08 10.22
C GLU A 212 3.66 18.17 10.64
N PHE A 213 4.88 18.51 10.22
CA PHE A 213 6.07 17.68 10.47
C PHE A 213 7.34 18.51 10.59
N SER A 214 8.30 18.02 11.36
CA SER A 214 9.65 18.58 11.41
C SER A 214 10.59 17.79 10.49
N ALA A 215 11.46 18.45 9.72
CA ALA A 215 12.45 17.79 8.85
C ALA A 215 13.85 18.43 8.99
N GLY A 216 14.89 17.76 8.46
CA GLY A 216 16.27 18.26 8.53
C GLY A 216 16.76 18.47 9.97
N GLU A 217 17.22 19.68 10.28
CA GLU A 217 17.66 20.10 11.62
C GLU A 217 16.51 20.54 12.54
N GLY A 218 15.29 20.02 12.31
CA GLY A 218 14.11 20.33 13.12
C GLY A 218 13.29 21.51 12.61
N GLU A 219 13.44 21.87 11.34
CA GLU A 219 12.59 22.87 10.70
C GLU A 219 11.14 22.38 10.64
N GLU A 220 10.21 23.18 11.16
CA GLU A 220 8.78 22.88 11.13
C GLU A 220 8.21 23.21 9.74
N LYS A 221 7.65 22.20 9.08
CA LYS A 221 7.08 22.25 7.74
C LYS A 221 5.64 21.77 7.75
N ARG A 222 4.95 22.05 6.64
CA ARG A 222 3.56 21.63 6.41
C ARG A 222 3.37 21.18 4.97
N ALA A 223 2.56 20.15 4.79
CA ALA A 223 2.07 19.71 3.48
C ALA A 223 0.55 19.62 3.52
N GLU A 224 -0.13 20.34 2.63
CA GLU A 224 -1.57 20.15 2.40
C GLU A 224 -1.74 19.17 1.24
N VAL A 225 -2.49 18.08 1.50
CA VAL A 225 -2.66 16.97 0.57
C VAL A 225 -4.11 16.48 0.56
N ASP A 226 -4.54 15.88 -0.55
CA ASP A 226 -5.87 15.27 -0.65
C ASP A 226 -5.92 14.00 0.20
N GLU A 227 -4.91 13.14 0.06
CA GLU A 227 -4.81 11.85 0.72
C GLU A 227 -3.50 11.61 1.48
N ILE A 228 -3.56 10.72 2.47
CA ILE A 228 -2.40 10.27 3.24
C ILE A 228 -2.31 8.75 3.13
N LEU A 229 -1.18 8.22 2.70
CA LEU A 229 -0.87 6.79 2.73
C LEU A 229 0.10 6.48 3.88
N VAL A 230 -0.34 5.68 4.84
CA VAL A 230 0.48 5.18 5.95
C VAL A 230 1.18 3.89 5.53
N ALA A 231 2.51 3.96 5.41
CA ALA A 231 3.39 2.87 4.98
C ALA A 231 4.56 2.66 5.96
N THR A 232 4.32 2.81 7.27
CA THR A 232 5.39 2.77 8.30
C THR A 232 5.84 1.37 8.71
N GLY A 233 5.20 0.33 8.18
CA GLY A 233 5.53 -1.07 8.44
C GLY A 233 4.29 -1.95 8.57
N ARG A 234 4.52 -3.21 8.92
CA ARG A 234 3.52 -4.21 9.29
C ARG A 234 3.99 -4.97 10.53
#